data_AF-A0A1G1AQ03-F1
#
_entry.id   AF-A0A1G1AQ03-F1
#
_cell.length_a   1.000
_cell.length_b   1.000
_cell.length_c   1.000
_cell.angle_alpha   90.00
_cell.angle_beta   90.00
_cell.angle_gamma   90.00
#
_symmetry.space_group_name_H-M   'P 1'
#
loop_
_entity.id
_entity.type
_entity.pdbx_description
1 polymer ?
#
loop_
_entity_poly.entity_id
_entity_poly.type
_entity_poly.pdbx_seq_one_letter_code
_entity_poly.pdbx_strand_id
1 'polypeptide(L)'
;MNFHLPALITVFTLILLFGVAWNVGRARGKYKIDAPATTGHPKFELAYRVQMNTVENAVAFIPALWLYAYYVNATWAGVLGAVWLLGRVWYAVAYSSDATKRGPGFGLSMLAFVVLTVGALIGIVRQML
;
A
#
# COMPACT_ATOMS: atom_id res chain seq x y z
N MET A 1 -4.49 -21.11 13.66
CA MET A 1 -4.76 -20.17 12.53
C MET A 1 -3.73 -20.41 11.45
N ASN A 2 -4.13 -20.41 10.17
CA ASN A 2 -3.19 -20.50 9.05
C ASN A 2 -2.92 -19.09 8.49
N PHE A 3 -1.68 -18.61 8.60
CA PHE A 3 -1.26 -17.26 8.20
C PHE A 3 -0.65 -17.17 6.79
N HIS A 4 -0.78 -18.21 5.95
CA HIS A 4 -0.17 -18.18 4.61
C HIS A 4 -0.66 -17.00 3.75
N LEU A 5 -1.97 -16.70 3.76
CA LEU A 5 -2.50 -15.60 2.95
C LEU A 5 -1.98 -14.22 3.39
N PRO A 6 -2.07 -13.77 4.66
CA PRO A 6 -1.53 -12.47 5.07
C PRO A 6 0.00 -12.40 4.90
N ALA A 7 0.72 -13.52 5.04
CA ALA A 7 2.15 -13.58 4.74
C ALA A 7 2.44 -13.33 3.24
N LEU A 8 1.70 -13.98 2.33
CA LEU A 8 1.80 -13.73 0.89
C LEU A 8 1.48 -12.27 0.53
N ILE A 9 0.44 -11.69 1.14
CA ILE A 9 0.12 -10.27 0.95
C ILE A 9 1.27 -9.37 1.40
N THR A 10 1.92 -9.69 2.52
CA THR A 10 3.09 -8.94 3.00
C THR A 10 4.24 -9.03 1.98
N VAL A 11 4.54 -10.23 1.46
CA VAL A 11 5.56 -10.42 0.42
C VAL A 11 5.25 -9.61 -0.84
N PHE A 12 4.02 -9.66 -1.34
CA PHE A 12 3.64 -8.88 -2.53
C PHE A 12 3.65 -7.37 -2.26
N THR A 13 3.35 -6.94 -1.04
CA THR A 13 3.50 -5.53 -0.63
C THR A 13 4.96 -5.10 -0.68
N LEU A 14 5.91 -5.93 -0.24
CA LEU A 14 7.35 -5.66 -0.36
C LEU A 14 7.77 -5.56 -1.83
N ILE A 15 7.27 -6.43 -2.71
CA ILE A 15 7.53 -6.36 -4.15
C ILE A 15 6.99 -5.05 -4.74
N LEU A 16 5.78 -4.64 -4.36
CA LEU A 16 5.22 -3.35 -4.77
C LEU A 16 6.09 -2.18 -4.32
N LEU A 17 6.51 -2.16 -3.05
CA LEU A 17 7.38 -1.12 -2.50
C LEU A 17 8.71 -1.02 -3.25
N PHE A 18 9.32 -2.17 -3.56
CA PHE A 18 10.52 -2.22 -4.38
C PHE A 18 10.25 -1.70 -5.81
N GLY A 19 9.14 -2.11 -6.43
CA GLY A 19 8.76 -1.67 -7.78
C GLY A 19 8.58 -0.16 -7.90
N VAL A 20 7.91 0.47 -6.92
CA VAL A 20 7.74 1.94 -6.93
C VAL A 20 9.06 2.67 -6.64
N ALA A 21 9.92 2.14 -5.77
CA ALA A 21 11.25 2.70 -5.51
C ALA A 21 12.16 2.61 -6.75
N TRP A 22 12.15 1.46 -7.43
CA TRP A 22 12.85 1.27 -8.70
C TRP A 22 12.38 2.27 -9.75
N ASN A 23 11.06 2.50 -9.86
CA ASN A 23 10.52 3.49 -10.80
C ASN A 23 11.00 4.92 -10.52
N VAL A 24 11.14 5.32 -9.24
CA VAL A 24 11.74 6.61 -8.86
C VAL A 24 13.20 6.67 -9.29
N GLY A 25 14.00 5.63 -9.03
CA GLY A 25 15.40 5.56 -9.45
C GLY A 25 15.56 5.67 -10.97
N ARG A 26 14.70 4.96 -11.73
CA ARG A 26 14.65 5.06 -13.19
C ARG A 26 14.27 6.46 -13.66
N ALA A 27 13.28 7.09 -13.04
CA ALA A 27 12.87 8.46 -13.37
C ALA A 27 13.98 9.47 -13.06
N ARG A 28 14.70 9.28 -11.96
CA ARG A 28 15.85 10.10 -11.57
C ARG A 28 16.91 10.13 -12.66
N GLY A 29 17.34 8.95 -13.14
CA GLY A 29 18.30 8.84 -14.24
C GLY A 29 17.78 9.39 -15.56
N LYS A 30 16.52 9.08 -15.90
CA LYS A 30 15.89 9.52 -17.16
C LYS A 30 15.75 11.04 -17.26
N TYR A 31 15.39 11.69 -16.16
CA TYR A 31 15.14 13.14 -16.12
C TYR A 31 16.31 13.94 -15.53
N LYS A 32 17.46 13.30 -15.29
CA LYS A 32 18.70 13.91 -14.78
C LYS A 32 18.46 14.75 -13.51
N ILE A 33 17.78 14.14 -12.53
CA ILE A 33 17.51 14.78 -11.24
C ILE A 33 18.61 14.40 -10.26
N ASP A 34 19.53 15.30 -9.98
CA ASP A 34 20.65 15.03 -9.08
C ASP A 34 20.16 14.86 -7.63
N ALA A 35 20.75 13.91 -6.90
CA ALA A 35 20.50 13.80 -5.46
C ALA A 35 21.13 15.02 -4.75
N PRO A 36 20.52 15.57 -3.68
CA PRO A 36 19.35 15.08 -2.94
C PRO A 36 17.99 15.63 -3.45
N ALA A 37 17.92 16.22 -4.65
CA ALA A 37 16.70 16.86 -5.12
C ALA A 37 15.53 15.87 -5.24
N THR A 38 14.36 16.33 -4.81
CA THR A 38 13.06 15.63 -4.85
C THR A 38 12.02 16.36 -5.71
N THR A 39 12.46 17.40 -6.43
CA THR A 39 11.65 18.21 -7.35
C THR A 39 12.40 18.40 -8.67
N GLY A 40 11.68 18.79 -9.73
CA GLY A 40 12.27 19.05 -11.04
C GLY A 40 11.31 18.69 -12.16
N HIS A 41 11.51 17.53 -12.79
CA HIS A 41 10.65 17.12 -13.90
C HIS A 41 9.28 16.60 -13.39
N PRO A 42 8.13 17.04 -13.95
CA PRO A 42 6.80 16.64 -13.44
C PRO A 42 6.58 15.13 -13.36
N LYS A 43 7.07 14.36 -14.35
CA LYS A 43 7.00 12.89 -14.33
C LYS A 43 7.86 12.23 -13.25
N PHE A 44 8.96 12.87 -12.85
CA PHE A 44 9.75 12.42 -11.70
C PHE A 44 8.99 12.70 -10.40
N GLU A 45 8.43 13.89 -10.25
CA GLU A 45 7.65 14.25 -9.07
C GLU A 45 6.43 13.33 -8.89
N LEU A 46 5.74 12.96 -9.97
CA LEU A 46 4.67 11.95 -9.92
C LEU A 46 5.17 10.59 -9.44
N ALA A 47 6.27 10.09 -9.99
CA ALA A 47 6.85 8.81 -9.55
C ALA A 47 7.23 8.85 -8.06
N TYR A 48 7.85 9.97 -7.62
CA TYR A 48 8.22 10.19 -6.24
C TYR A 48 7.00 10.23 -5.30
N ARG A 49 5.94 10.95 -5.70
CA ARG A 49 4.68 11.02 -4.94
C ARG A 49 3.96 9.67 -4.85
N VAL A 50 3.96 8.88 -5.92
CA VAL A 50 3.43 7.51 -5.92
C VAL A 50 4.18 6.64 -4.92
N GLN A 51 5.51 6.70 -4.93
CA GLN A 51 6.34 5.89 -4.03
C GLN A 51 6.16 6.31 -2.57
N MET A 52 6.28 7.60 -2.25
CA MET A 52 6.09 8.10 -0.88
C MET A 52 4.72 7.77 -0.31
N ASN A 53 3.64 8.01 -1.07
CA ASN A 53 2.30 7.67 -0.61
C ASN A 53 2.14 6.14 -0.39
N THR A 54 2.81 5.32 -1.19
CA THR A 54 2.77 3.85 -1.03
C THR A 54 3.52 3.39 0.20
N VAL A 55 4.66 4.01 0.51
CA VAL A 55 5.40 3.77 1.75
C VAL A 55 4.55 4.14 2.95
N GLU A 56 4.00 5.36 3.00
CA GLU A 56 3.14 5.84 4.09
C GLU A 56 1.96 4.89 4.36
N ASN A 57 1.27 4.47 3.29
CA ASN A 57 0.13 3.56 3.42
C ASN A 57 0.56 2.15 3.85
N ALA A 58 1.67 1.62 3.33
CA ALA A 58 2.14 0.28 3.68
C ALA A 58 2.55 0.18 5.16
N VAL A 59 3.17 1.23 5.70
CA VAL A 59 3.55 1.31 7.12
C VAL A 59 2.34 1.19 8.04
N ALA A 60 1.21 1.80 7.68
CA ALA A 60 -0.04 1.67 8.44
C ALA A 60 -0.77 0.34 8.18
N PHE A 61 -0.78 -0.10 6.92
CA PHE A 61 -1.52 -1.29 6.48
C PHE A 61 -1.00 -2.60 7.08
N ILE A 62 0.32 -2.81 7.10
CA ILE A 62 0.91 -4.07 7.55
C ILE A 62 0.51 -4.39 9.00
N PRO A 63 0.64 -3.48 9.99
CA PRO A 63 0.14 -3.71 11.34
C PRO A 63 -1.36 -4.04 11.39
N ALA A 64 -2.20 -3.30 10.66
CA ALA A 64 -3.64 -3.55 10.64
C ALA A 64 -3.98 -4.94 10.08
N LEU A 65 -3.30 -5.37 9.01
CA LEU A 65 -3.43 -6.70 8.43
C LEU A 65 -3.16 -7.80 9.46
N TRP A 66 -2.03 -7.70 10.17
CA TRP A 66 -1.60 -8.72 11.12
C TRP A 66 -2.45 -8.72 12.40
N LEU A 67 -2.87 -7.56 12.88
CA LEU A 67 -3.81 -7.48 14.01
C LEU A 67 -5.16 -8.12 13.67
N TYR A 68 -5.73 -7.82 12.49
CA TYR A 68 -6.96 -8.47 12.06
C TYR A 68 -6.76 -9.98 11.87
N ALA A 69 -5.65 -10.39 11.28
CA ALA A 69 -5.36 -11.81 11.08
C ALA A 69 -5.31 -12.59 12.39
N TYR A 70 -4.72 -12.00 13.43
CA TYR A 70 -4.53 -12.62 14.74
C TYR A 70 -5.80 -12.59 15.60
N TYR A 71 -6.48 -11.45 15.68
CA TYR A 71 -7.63 -11.26 16.58
C TYR A 71 -8.98 -11.60 15.95
N VAL A 72 -9.07 -11.70 14.63
CA VAL A 72 -10.33 -11.93 13.92
C VAL A 72 -10.25 -13.18 13.04
N ASN A 73 -9.56 -13.10 11.90
CA ASN A 73 -9.50 -14.20 10.96
C ASN A 73 -8.39 -14.00 9.91
N ALA A 74 -7.45 -14.93 9.83
CA ALA A 74 -6.33 -14.87 8.90
C ALA A 74 -6.73 -14.98 7.42
N THR A 75 -7.77 -15.75 7.07
CA THR A 75 -8.24 -15.87 5.68
C THR A 75 -8.83 -14.55 5.20
N TRP A 76 -9.71 -13.95 5.98
CA TRP A 76 -10.32 -12.65 5.65
C TRP A 76 -9.30 -11.51 5.68
N ALA A 77 -8.29 -11.56 6.56
CA ALA A 77 -7.15 -10.64 6.50
C ALA A 77 -6.47 -10.72 5.13
N GLY A 78 -6.22 -11.93 4.62
CA GLY A 78 -5.66 -12.17 3.30
C GLY A 78 -6.51 -11.58 2.17
N VAL A 79 -7.82 -11.80 2.19
CA VAL A 79 -8.75 -11.26 1.18
C VAL A 79 -8.76 -9.73 1.18
N LEU A 80 -8.94 -9.11 2.35
CA LEU A 80 -8.93 -7.65 2.49
C LEU A 80 -7.56 -7.06 2.13
N GLY A 81 -6.49 -7.76 2.48
CA GLY A 81 -5.13 -7.42 2.10
C GLY A 81 -4.90 -7.47 0.57
N ALA A 82 -5.49 -8.45 -0.11
CA ALA A 82 -5.46 -8.51 -1.57
C ALA A 82 -6.20 -7.32 -2.20
N VAL A 83 -7.37 -6.95 -1.67
CA VAL A 83 -8.12 -5.76 -2.10
C VAL A 83 -7.29 -4.49 -1.93
N TRP A 84 -6.64 -4.33 -0.76
CA TRP A 84 -5.74 -3.21 -0.52
C TRP A 84 -4.61 -3.16 -1.54
N LEU A 85 -3.92 -4.29 -1.74
CA LEU A 85 -2.77 -4.39 -2.65
C LEU A 85 -3.15 -4.07 -4.10
N LEU A 86 -4.25 -4.63 -4.60
CA LEU A 86 -4.77 -4.35 -5.94
C LEU A 86 -5.15 -2.86 -6.08
N GLY A 87 -5.77 -2.27 -5.05
CA GLY A 87 -6.04 -0.83 -4.99
C GLY A 87 -4.76 0.02 -5.09
N ARG A 88 -3.67 -0.39 -4.42
CA ARG A 88 -2.37 0.30 -4.50
C ARG A 88 -1.70 0.15 -5.86
N VAL A 89 -1.78 -1.02 -6.49
CA VAL A 89 -1.28 -1.22 -7.86
C VAL A 89 -2.05 -0.33 -8.83
N TRP A 90 -3.38 -0.31 -8.74
CA TRP A 90 -4.22 0.57 -9.55
C TRP A 90 -3.87 2.06 -9.32
N TYR A 91 -3.75 2.47 -8.06
CA TYR A 91 -3.32 3.83 -7.71
C TYR A 91 -1.99 4.19 -8.37
N ALA A 92 -0.98 3.32 -8.28
CA ALA A 92 0.35 3.57 -8.84
C ALA A 92 0.32 3.72 -10.36
N VAL A 93 -0.42 2.85 -11.05
CA VAL A 93 -0.58 2.88 -12.52
C VAL A 93 -1.35 4.12 -12.96
N ALA A 94 -2.53 4.36 -12.37
CA ALA A 94 -3.39 5.47 -12.71
C ALA A 94 -2.68 6.82 -12.48
N TYR A 95 -2.07 6.99 -11.31
CA TYR A 95 -1.39 8.24 -10.97
C TYR A 95 -0.13 8.48 -11.83
N SER A 96 0.57 7.41 -12.23
CA SER A 96 1.70 7.54 -13.17
C SER A 96 1.26 7.95 -14.59
N SER A 97 0.01 7.67 -14.96
CA SER A 97 -0.55 8.07 -16.27
C SER A 97 -1.13 9.48 -16.27
N ASP A 98 -1.84 9.85 -15.20
CA ASP A 98 -2.54 11.12 -15.07
C ASP A 98 -2.71 11.45 -13.58
N ALA A 99 -2.27 12.65 -13.19
CA ALA A 99 -2.36 13.13 -11.82
C ALA A 99 -3.79 13.12 -11.24
N THR A 100 -4.79 13.28 -12.11
CA THR A 100 -6.21 13.39 -11.73
C THR A 100 -6.87 12.02 -11.48
N LYS A 101 -6.32 10.93 -12.00
CA LYS A 101 -6.96 9.59 -12.00
C LYS A 101 -6.65 8.74 -10.76
N ARG A 102 -6.05 9.32 -9.74
CA ARG A 102 -5.59 8.62 -8.53
C ARG A 102 -6.70 8.22 -7.55
N GLY A 103 -7.88 8.85 -7.63
CA GLY A 103 -8.94 8.75 -6.61
C GLY A 103 -9.50 7.33 -6.37
N PRO A 104 -9.96 6.61 -7.41
CA PRO A 104 -10.65 5.33 -7.22
C PRO A 104 -9.78 4.24 -6.58
N GLY A 105 -8.54 4.04 -7.08
CA GLY A 105 -7.61 3.06 -6.51
C GLY A 105 -7.22 3.38 -5.07
N PHE A 106 -7.03 4.68 -4.76
CA PHE A 106 -6.79 5.14 -3.40
C PHE A 106 -7.97 4.82 -2.47
N GLY A 107 -9.18 5.18 -2.88
CA GLY A 107 -10.41 4.94 -2.11
C GLY A 107 -10.64 3.46 -1.81
N LEU A 108 -10.42 2.58 -2.80
CA LEU A 108 -10.54 1.14 -2.61
C LEU A 108 -9.54 0.62 -1.57
N SER A 109 -8.28 1.05 -1.65
CA SER A 109 -7.26 0.65 -0.67
C SER A 109 -7.58 1.18 0.74
N MET A 110 -8.06 2.42 0.85
CA MET A 110 -8.43 3.00 2.14
C MET A 110 -9.62 2.29 2.78
N LEU A 111 -10.62 1.89 2.00
CA LEU A 111 -11.76 1.14 2.51
C LEU A 111 -11.30 -0.19 3.12
N ALA A 112 -10.45 -0.95 2.41
CA ALA A 112 -9.91 -2.20 2.93
C ALA A 112 -9.10 -1.98 4.22
N PHE A 113 -8.30 -0.93 4.28
CA PHE A 113 -7.54 -0.55 5.49
C PHE A 113 -8.45 -0.23 6.68
N VAL A 114 -9.53 0.53 6.48
CA VAL A 114 -10.50 0.86 7.54
C VAL A 114 -11.18 -0.40 8.06
N VAL A 115 -11.61 -1.30 7.17
CA VAL A 115 -12.24 -2.58 7.57
C VAL A 115 -11.27 -3.43 8.39
N LEU A 116 -10.00 -3.55 7.98
CA LEU A 116 -8.97 -4.26 8.75
C LEU A 116 -8.76 -3.64 10.13
N THR A 117 -8.67 -2.31 10.20
CA THR A 117 -8.37 -1.59 11.46
C THR A 117 -9.53 -1.68 12.45
N VAL A 118 -10.75 -1.40 12.00
CA VAL A 118 -11.96 -1.48 12.84
C VAL A 118 -12.22 -2.92 13.28
N GLY A 119 -12.08 -3.88 12.35
CA GLY A 119 -12.23 -5.29 12.68
C GLY A 119 -11.21 -5.76 13.72
N ALA A 120 -9.94 -5.37 13.57
CA ALA A 120 -8.90 -5.67 14.55
C ALA A 120 -9.25 -5.12 15.93
N LEU A 121 -9.71 -3.86 16.02
CA LEU A 121 -10.12 -3.24 17.28
C LEU A 121 -11.26 -4.02 17.94
N ILE A 122 -12.29 -4.38 17.19
CA ILE A 122 -13.43 -5.18 17.69
C ILE A 122 -12.94 -6.55 18.19
N GLY A 123 -12.06 -7.22 17.44
CA GLY A 123 -11.49 -8.51 17.83
C GLY A 123 -10.69 -8.44 19.12
N ILE A 124 -9.84 -7.41 19.28
CA ILE A 124 -9.07 -7.16 20.50
C ILE A 124 -10.01 -6.97 21.69
N VAL A 125 -10.99 -6.07 21.57
CA VAL A 125 -11.92 -5.77 22.67
C VAL A 125 -12.71 -7.01 23.08
N ARG A 126 -13.17 -7.82 22.12
CA ARG A 126 -13.88 -9.08 22.40
C ARG A 126 -13.03 -10.10 23.15
N GLN A 127 -11.71 -10.11 22.93
CA GLN A 127 -10.80 -11.04 23.61
C GLN A 127 -10.40 -10.56 25.02
N MET A 128 -10.58 -9.27 25.31
CA MET A 128 -10.33 -8.67 26.63
C MET A 128 -11.50 -8.84 27.61
N LEU A 129 -12.70 -9.11 27.10
CA LEU A 129 -13.93 -9.33 27.88
C LEU A 129 -14.15 -10.82 28.12
#